data_AF-A0A9E5HJN5-F1
#
_entry.id   AF-A0A9E5HJN5-F1
#
_cell.length_a   1.000
_cell.length_b   1.000
_cell.length_c   1.000
_cell.angle_alpha   90.00
_cell.angle_beta   90.00
_cell.angle_gamma   90.00
#
_symmetry.space_group_name_H-M   'P 1'
#
loop_
_entity.id
_entity.type
_entity.pdbx_description
1 polymer ?
#
loop_
_entity_poly.entity_id
_entity_poly.type
_entity_poly.pdbx_seq_one_letter_code
_entity_poly.pdbx_strand_id
1 'polypeptide(L)' 'ALIIDGSEVSESFAMAARNVEGVDILPTMGANVYDILKRDTLVITKAGVEALEARLK' A
#
# COMPACT_ATOMS: atom_id res chain seq x y z
N ALA A 1 8.57 -4.39 4.04
CA ALA A 1 7.12 -4.60 3.94
C ALA A 1 6.51 -3.58 2.98
N LEU A 2 5.49 -3.98 2.23
CA LEU A 2 4.64 -3.09 1.42
C LEU A 2 3.29 -2.94 2.14
N ILE A 3 2.87 -1.70 2.36
CA ILE A 3 1.54 -1.37 2.89
C ILE A 3 0.71 -0.75 1.77
N ILE A 4 -0.47 -1.30 1.53
CA ILE A 4 -1.46 -0.76 0.58
C ILE A 4 -2.64 -0.21 1.38
N ASP A 5 -2.94 1.07 1.16
CA ASP A 5 -4.12 1.73 1.71
C ASP A 5 -5.23 1.90 0.65
N GLY A 6 -6.33 2.55 1.04
CA GLY A 6 -7.42 2.95 0.15
C GLY A 6 -7.00 3.97 -0.92
N SER A 7 -7.96 4.79 -1.36
CA SER A 7 -7.74 5.78 -2.43
C SER A 7 -6.60 6.76 -2.12
N GLU A 8 -6.44 7.09 -0.84
CA GLU A 8 -5.41 8.00 -0.34
C GLU A 8 -4.72 7.39 0.87
N VAL A 9 -3.48 7.81 1.12
CA VAL A 9 -2.70 7.46 2.31
C VAL A 9 -2.75 8.63 3.27
N SER A 10 -2.92 8.35 4.57
CA SER A 10 -2.80 9.37 5.61
C SER A 10 -1.44 10.09 5.54
N GLU A 11 -1.45 11.42 5.48
CA GLU A 11 -0.24 12.24 5.32
C GLU A 11 0.80 11.97 6.42
N SER A 12 0.36 11.92 7.67
CA SER A 12 1.23 11.63 8.82
C SER A 12 1.80 10.22 8.77
N PHE A 13 1.07 9.25 8.21
CA PHE A 13 1.58 7.89 8.02
C PHE A 13 2.59 7.82 6.88
N ALA A 14 2.34 8.51 5.77
CA ALA A 14 3.30 8.65 4.67
C ALA A 14 4.60 9.34 5.13
N MET A 15 4.48 10.40 5.95
CA MET A 15 5.63 11.08 6.55
C MET A 15 6.42 10.18 7.51
N ALA A 16 5.76 9.32 8.27
CA ALA A 16 6.44 8.38 9.15
C ALA A 16 7.14 7.27 8.36
N ALA A 17 6.46 6.68 7.37
CA ALA A 17 6.97 5.56 6.59
C ALA A 17 8.17 5.93 5.71
N ARG A 18 8.22 7.15 5.15
CA ARG A 18 9.27 7.56 4.18
C ARG A 18 10.70 7.49 4.71
N ASN A 19 10.88 7.51 6.03
CA ASN A 19 12.20 7.47 6.69
C ASN A 19 12.58 6.05 7.16
N VAL A 20 11.68 5.08 7.01
CA VAL A 20 11.90 3.72 7.49
C VAL A 20 12.42 2.87 6.33
N GLU A 21 13.66 2.39 6.48
CA GLU A 21 14.25 1.51 5.49
C GLU A 21 13.41 0.23 5.32
N GLY A 22 13.16 -0.13 4.07
CA GLY A 22 12.47 -1.36 3.73
C GLY A 22 10.95 -1.32 3.93
N VAL A 23 10.35 -0.14 4.19
CA VAL A 23 8.90 0.05 4.32
C VAL A 23 8.42 0.98 3.22
N ASP A 24 7.51 0.50 2.38
CA ASP A 24 6.81 1.31 1.40
C ASP A 24 5.33 1.41 1.76
N ILE A 25 4.73 2.58 1.54
CA ILE A 25 3.30 2.77 1.63
C ILE A 25 2.75 3.39 0.35
N LEU A 26 1.73 2.75 -0.22
CA LEU A 26 1.12 3.17 -1.48
C LEU A 26 -0.41 3.20 -1.35
N PRO A 27 -1.10 4.15 -1.99
CA PRO A 27 -2.54 4.03 -2.19
C PRO A 27 -2.83 2.90 -3.17
N THR A 28 -4.09 2.48 -3.24
CA THR A 28 -4.53 1.37 -4.09
C THR A 28 -4.15 1.56 -5.56
N MET A 29 -4.16 2.80 -6.04
CA MET A 29 -3.77 3.17 -7.40
C MET A 29 -2.30 2.87 -7.73
N GLY A 30 -1.40 2.95 -6.74
CA GLY A 30 0.03 2.66 -6.90
C GLY A 30 0.41 1.18 -6.77
N ALA A 31 -0.52 0.35 -6.30
CA ALA A 31 -0.28 -1.08 -6.11
C ALA A 31 0.03 -1.78 -7.44
N ASN A 32 1.22 -2.35 -7.56
CA ASN A 32 1.70 -3.08 -8.73
C ASN A 32 2.32 -4.42 -8.34
N VAL A 33 2.36 -5.34 -9.31
CA VAL A 33 2.80 -6.73 -9.10
C VAL A 33 4.29 -6.81 -8.72
N TYR A 34 5.12 -5.95 -9.31
CA TYR A 34 6.57 -5.98 -9.06
C TYR A 34 6.89 -5.68 -7.59
N ASP A 35 6.29 -4.63 -7.02
CA ASP A 35 6.52 -4.24 -5.62
C ASP A 35 5.95 -5.28 -4.65
N ILE A 36 4.83 -5.92 -4.99
CA ILE A 36 4.27 -7.03 -4.21
C ILE A 36 5.24 -8.21 -4.18
N LEU A 37 5.82 -8.61 -5.31
CA LEU A 37 6.76 -9.72 -5.38
C LEU A 37 8.12 -9.39 -4.76
N LYS A 38 8.53 -8.12 -4.78
CA LYS A 38 9.82 -7.66 -4.24
C LYS A 38 9.84 -7.61 -2.71
N ARG A 39 8.69 -7.59 -2.04
CA ARG A 39 8.60 -7.43 -0.58
C ARG A 39 8.18 -8.74 0.09
N ASP A 40 8.85 -9.09 1.19
CA ASP A 40 8.57 -10.31 1.96
C ASP A 40 7.21 -10.28 2.70
N THR A 41 6.66 -9.08 2.89
CA THR A 41 5.43 -8.89 3.66
C THR A 41 4.56 -7.85 2.99
N LEU A 42 3.34 -8.25 2.67
CA LEU A 42 2.28 -7.40 2.15
C LEU A 42 1.23 -7.18 3.25
N VAL A 43 0.94 -5.92 3.55
CA VAL A 43 -0.14 -5.51 4.46
C VAL A 43 -1.13 -4.68 3.65
N ILE A 44 -2.41 -5.01 3.75
CA ILE A 44 -3.47 -4.28 3.05
C ILE A 44 -4.50 -3.84 4.10
N THR A 45 -4.86 -2.57 4.11
CA THR A 45 -5.96 -2.09 4.96
C THR A 45 -7.29 -2.63 4.45
N LYS A 46 -8.31 -2.68 5.32
CA LYS A 46 -9.65 -3.11 4.89
C LYS A 46 -10.18 -2.26 3.73
N ALA A 47 -9.97 -0.95 3.80
CA ALA A 47 -10.30 -0.02 2.73
C ALA A 47 -9.50 -0.28 1.44
N GLY A 48 -8.22 -0.63 1.56
CA GLY A 48 -7.38 -1.01 0.42
C GLY A 48 -7.85 -2.28 -0.28
N VAL A 49 -8.32 -3.29 0.46
CA VAL A 49 -8.90 -4.52 -0.12
C VAL A 49 -10.19 -4.19 -0.87
N GLU A 50 -11.11 -3.46 -0.26
CA GLU A 50 -12.39 -3.07 -0.88
C GLU A 50 -12.17 -2.25 -2.16
N ALA A 51 -11.21 -1.32 -2.14
CA ALA A 51 -10.85 -0.52 -3.31
C ALA A 51 -10.17 -1.34 -4.42
N LEU A 52 -9.31 -2.32 -4.07
CA LEU A 52 -8.70 -3.23 -5.05
C LEU A 52 -9.76 -4.08 -5.74
N GLU A 53 -10.69 -4.66 -4.97
CA GLU A 53 -11.78 -5.47 -5.53
C GLU A 53 -12.66 -4.67 -6.48
N ALA A 54 -13.01 -3.43 -6.10
CA ALA A 54 -13.82 -2.56 -6.95
C ALA A 54 -13.11 -2.18 -8.27
N ARG A 55 -11.78 -2.05 -8.25
CA ARG A 55 -10.97 -1.73 -9.44
C ARG A 55 -10.79 -2.93 -10.38
N LEU A 56 -10.83 -4.15 -9.85
CA LEU A 56 -10.49 -5.38 -10.58
C LEU A 56 -11.71 -6.20 -11.03
N LYS A 57 -12.92 -5.78 -10.66
CA LYS A 57 -14.19 -6.27 -11.24
C LYS A 57 -14.47 -5.58 -12.57
#